data_AF-A0A1Y3NNW5-F1
#
_entry.id   AF-A0A1Y3NNW5-F1
#
_cell.length_a   1.000
_cell.length_b   1.000
_cell.length_c   1.000
_cell.angle_alpha   90.00
_cell.angle_beta   90.00
_cell.angle_gamma   90.00
#
_symmetry.space_group_name_H-M   'P 1'
#
loop_
_entity.id
_entity.type
_entity.pdbx_description
1 polymer ?
#
loop_
_entity_poly.entity_id
_entity_poly.type
_entity_poly.pdbx_seq_one_letter_code
_entity_poly.pdbx_strand_id
1 'polypeptide(L)'
;RNSRWVKSSLPPKIHTIAMQECYSVGDAIRELDAKQLLRGDFILVSGDVISNVSLDTILEEHKKRRETDKNCIMTMVLKQASPNHRLRAQGEESLYILDSKTNQCVHCEPLELYPQKNKFKVDIEAFESHPSVQIRNDLVDCQIDICTLEVPALFTENFDYQDIRKDFVRGILQSDILGKTIYCHILSNQYAARAKSTKMYDAITKDVISRWTFPLTPDSNIQQGDNYRHSRNQIYKDQTVILARSAKLIEKVIVGANTEIGENSRISNSTIGHNCKIGDNVVIENSYIWDDVTIESNCNIYKSFVANGAHIWENVDVKKGCMISYNVEVGPDTVIDEFTKLTLHEEDEDG
;
A
#
# COMPACT_ATOMS: atom_id res chain seq x y z
N ARG A 1 15.35 0.69 -17.87
CA ARG A 1 16.82 0.76 -17.62
C ARG A 1 17.32 2.13 -17.12
N ASN A 2 16.53 3.22 -17.19
CA ASN A 2 16.92 4.56 -16.68
C ASN A 2 16.29 4.93 -15.33
N SER A 3 16.07 3.97 -14.43
CA SER A 3 15.50 4.28 -13.10
C SER A 3 16.58 4.83 -12.15
N ARG A 4 16.26 5.89 -11.40
CA ARG A 4 17.14 6.52 -10.38
C ARG A 4 17.63 5.50 -9.35
N TRP A 5 16.81 4.50 -9.05
CA TRP A 5 17.11 3.41 -8.11
C TRP A 5 18.20 2.45 -8.60
N VAL A 6 18.29 2.22 -9.92
CA VAL A 6 19.34 1.36 -10.52
C VAL A 6 20.70 2.07 -10.57
N LYS A 7 20.70 3.42 -10.55
CA LYS A 7 21.91 4.25 -10.58
C LYS A 7 22.49 4.53 -9.19
N SER A 8 21.81 4.13 -8.12
CA SER A 8 22.32 4.30 -6.76
C SER A 8 23.53 3.39 -6.54
N SER A 9 24.67 3.97 -6.16
CA SER A 9 25.90 3.24 -5.80
C SER A 9 25.84 2.62 -4.40
N LEU A 10 24.73 2.80 -3.68
CA LEU A 10 24.54 2.28 -2.33
C LEU A 10 23.87 0.89 -2.39
N PRO A 11 24.32 -0.09 -1.58
CA PRO A 11 23.63 -1.36 -1.46
C PRO A 11 22.22 -1.16 -0.87
N PRO A 12 21.24 -2.00 -1.25
CA PRO A 12 21.34 -3.17 -2.12
C PRO A 12 21.40 -2.83 -3.62
N LYS A 13 22.11 -3.66 -4.40
CA LYS A 13 22.08 -3.59 -5.87
C LYS A 13 20.70 -4.01 -6.37
N ILE A 14 19.99 -3.10 -7.03
CA ILE A 14 18.64 -3.36 -7.54
C ILE A 14 18.75 -3.95 -8.95
N HIS A 15 18.33 -5.20 -9.10
CA HIS A 15 18.23 -5.88 -10.39
C HIS A 15 16.77 -5.95 -10.83
N THR A 16 16.44 -5.24 -11.91
CA THR A 16 15.10 -5.26 -12.49
C THR A 16 14.99 -6.39 -13.51
N ILE A 17 14.00 -7.25 -13.37
CA ILE A 17 13.69 -8.32 -14.32
C ILE A 17 12.44 -7.90 -15.07
N ALA A 18 12.56 -7.70 -16.38
CA ALA A 18 11.40 -7.44 -17.24
C ALA A 18 10.90 -8.78 -17.81
N MET A 19 9.60 -8.98 -17.79
CA MET A 19 8.90 -10.17 -18.31
C MET A 19 7.79 -9.70 -19.25
N GLN A 20 7.50 -10.48 -20.29
CA GLN A 20 6.47 -10.14 -21.28
C GLN A 20 5.06 -10.52 -20.83
N GLU A 21 4.92 -11.60 -20.04
CA GLU A 21 3.63 -12.16 -19.62
C GLU A 21 3.63 -12.39 -18.10
N CYS A 22 3.56 -11.30 -17.32
CA CYS A 22 3.47 -11.37 -15.87
C CYS A 22 2.14 -10.79 -15.41
N TYR A 23 1.10 -11.62 -15.42
CA TYR A 23 -0.25 -11.21 -15.03
C TYR A 23 -0.55 -11.48 -13.55
N SER A 24 0.15 -12.46 -12.95
CA SER A 24 -0.04 -12.85 -11.56
C SER A 24 1.25 -12.91 -10.76
N VAL A 25 1.10 -13.06 -9.43
CA VAL A 25 2.22 -13.30 -8.53
C VAL A 25 2.82 -14.69 -8.77
N GLY A 26 1.98 -15.68 -9.10
CA GLY A 26 2.43 -17.03 -9.42
C GLY A 26 3.36 -17.09 -10.63
N ASP A 27 3.05 -16.36 -11.70
CA ASP A 27 3.88 -16.31 -12.91
C ASP A 27 5.26 -15.71 -12.62
N ALA A 28 5.30 -14.63 -11.84
CA ALA A 28 6.54 -14.00 -11.41
C ALA A 28 7.43 -14.95 -10.60
N ILE A 29 6.83 -15.74 -9.71
CA ILE A 29 7.55 -16.70 -8.86
C ILE A 29 8.08 -17.88 -9.69
N ARG A 30 7.30 -18.42 -10.64
CA ARG A 30 7.74 -19.51 -11.53
C ARG A 30 8.93 -19.10 -12.39
N GLU A 31 8.87 -17.91 -12.97
CA GLU A 31 9.98 -17.40 -13.78
C GLU A 31 11.24 -17.11 -12.94
N LEU A 32 11.03 -16.77 -11.66
CA LEU A 32 12.12 -16.60 -10.70
C LEU A 32 12.79 -17.93 -10.33
N ASP A 33 12.02 -19.02 -10.24
CA ASP A 33 12.53 -20.39 -10.12
C ASP A 33 13.29 -20.81 -11.39
N ALA A 34 12.74 -20.55 -12.59
CA ALA A 34 13.39 -20.86 -13.86
C ALA A 34 14.79 -20.20 -14.01
N LYS A 35 14.98 -19.02 -13.41
CA LYS A 35 16.27 -18.30 -13.44
C LYS A 35 17.23 -18.70 -12.32
N GLN A 36 16.79 -19.48 -11.33
CA GLN A 36 17.61 -19.96 -10.20
C GLN A 36 18.42 -18.84 -9.53
N LEU A 37 17.79 -17.67 -9.33
CA LEU A 37 18.47 -16.49 -8.78
C LEU A 37 18.61 -16.54 -7.26
N LEU A 38 17.73 -17.29 -6.59
CA LEU A 38 17.70 -17.38 -5.14
C LEU A 38 18.72 -18.39 -4.62
N ARG A 39 19.40 -18.02 -3.53
CA ARG A 39 20.42 -18.86 -2.87
C ARG A 39 20.05 -19.25 -1.44
N GLY A 40 18.98 -18.68 -0.90
CA GLY A 40 18.50 -18.93 0.46
C GLY A 40 17.13 -18.30 0.68
N ASP A 41 16.75 -18.19 1.95
CA ASP A 41 15.49 -17.59 2.34
C ASP A 41 15.40 -16.14 1.88
N PHE A 42 14.23 -15.75 1.41
CA PHE A 42 14.00 -14.46 0.82
C PHE A 42 12.71 -13.85 1.35
N ILE A 43 12.62 -12.53 1.26
CA ILE A 43 11.42 -11.79 1.59
C ILE A 43 10.68 -11.52 0.28
N LEU A 44 9.44 -11.98 0.22
CA LEU A 44 8.50 -11.68 -0.85
C LEU A 44 7.59 -10.55 -0.39
N VAL A 45 7.55 -9.48 -1.18
CA VAL A 45 6.63 -8.36 -0.97
C VAL A 45 5.83 -8.18 -2.24
N SER A 46 4.51 -8.24 -2.11
CA SER A 46 3.60 -7.99 -3.23
C SER A 46 3.16 -6.53 -3.24
N GLY A 47 3.54 -5.78 -4.27
CA GLY A 47 3.19 -4.36 -4.44
C GLY A 47 3.96 -3.40 -3.52
N ASP A 48 3.38 -2.21 -3.29
CA ASP A 48 4.02 -1.15 -2.50
C ASP A 48 3.60 -1.20 -1.03
N VAL A 49 4.56 -1.49 -0.17
CA VAL A 49 4.38 -1.60 1.28
C VAL A 49 5.12 -0.50 2.01
N ILE A 50 4.42 0.16 2.94
CA ILE A 50 4.98 1.16 3.83
C ILE A 50 5.04 0.55 5.23
N SER A 51 6.25 0.41 5.77
CA SER A 51 6.47 -0.19 7.08
C SER A 51 7.72 0.35 7.76
N ASN A 52 7.71 0.39 9.10
CA ASN A 52 8.88 0.65 9.95
C ASN A 52 9.29 -0.59 10.77
N VAL A 53 8.88 -1.78 10.33
CA VAL A 53 9.17 -3.05 10.98
C VAL A 53 10.62 -3.43 10.76
N SER A 54 11.31 -3.81 11.84
CA SER A 54 12.61 -4.47 11.71
C SER A 54 12.40 -5.94 11.37
N LEU A 55 12.79 -6.34 10.16
CA LEU A 55 12.65 -7.72 9.68
C LEU A 55 13.71 -8.66 10.27
N ASP A 56 14.78 -8.14 10.87
CA ASP A 56 15.88 -8.94 11.39
C ASP A 56 15.41 -9.93 12.46
N THR A 57 14.58 -9.46 13.40
CA THR A 57 14.03 -10.31 14.47
C THR A 57 13.11 -11.38 13.91
N ILE A 58 12.32 -11.04 12.89
CA ILE A 58 11.36 -11.96 12.26
C ILE A 58 12.12 -13.03 11.44
N LEU A 59 13.20 -12.65 10.77
CA LEU A 59 14.08 -13.57 10.05
C LEU A 59 14.79 -14.54 11.00
N GLU A 60 15.27 -14.07 12.15
CA GLU A 60 15.87 -14.94 13.17
C GLU A 60 14.86 -15.93 13.74
N GLU A 61 13.63 -15.48 14.02
CA GLU A 61 12.54 -16.36 14.45
C GLU A 61 12.22 -17.41 13.39
N HIS A 62 12.12 -17.01 12.12
CA HIS A 62 11.87 -17.92 11.01
C HIS A 62 12.97 -18.98 10.88
N LYS A 63 14.24 -18.57 10.95
CA LYS A 63 15.39 -19.50 10.91
C LYS A 63 15.37 -20.49 12.06
N LYS A 64 15.12 -20.04 13.30
CA LYS A 64 14.99 -20.90 14.48
C LYS A 64 13.84 -21.90 14.34
N ARG A 65 12.69 -21.46 13.83
CA ARG A 65 11.55 -22.36 13.56
C ARG A 65 11.90 -23.40 12.51
N ARG A 66 12.65 -23.03 11.47
CA ARG A 66 13.08 -23.98 10.44
C ARG A 66 14.09 -25.01 10.95
N GLU A 67 14.96 -24.63 11.89
CA GLU A 67 15.86 -25.59 12.54
C GLU A 67 15.09 -26.67 13.30
N THR A 68 13.95 -26.31 13.91
CA THR A 68 13.06 -27.26 14.60
C THR A 68 12.12 -28.01 13.66
N ASP A 69 11.57 -27.33 12.67
CA ASP A 69 10.61 -27.86 11.69
C ASP A 69 11.10 -27.56 10.27
N LYS A 70 11.64 -28.59 9.61
CA LYS A 70 12.13 -28.50 8.23
C LYS A 70 11.01 -28.27 7.22
N ASN A 71 9.75 -28.49 7.59
CA ASN A 71 8.59 -28.30 6.73
C ASN A 71 8.03 -26.87 6.77
N CYS A 72 8.64 -25.97 7.55
CA CYS A 72 8.31 -24.56 7.55
C CYS A 72 8.74 -23.90 6.24
N ILE A 73 7.77 -23.52 5.41
CA ILE A 73 8.01 -22.92 4.08
C ILE A 73 7.82 -21.41 4.06
N MET A 74 6.95 -20.87 4.93
CA MET A 74 6.59 -19.46 4.88
C MET A 74 6.24 -18.92 6.27
N THR A 75 6.63 -17.67 6.53
CA THR A 75 6.18 -16.90 7.69
C THR A 75 5.56 -15.58 7.23
N MET A 76 4.25 -15.43 7.47
CA MET A 76 3.46 -14.25 7.11
C MET A 76 3.55 -13.20 8.21
N VAL A 77 3.81 -11.95 7.83
CA VAL A 77 3.81 -10.83 8.78
C VAL A 77 2.44 -10.16 8.77
N LEU A 78 1.76 -10.18 9.93
CA LEU A 78 0.41 -9.64 10.11
C LEU A 78 0.44 -8.51 11.14
N LYS A 79 -0.34 -7.44 10.93
CA LYS A 79 -0.48 -6.35 11.89
C LYS A 79 -1.77 -6.50 12.68
N GLN A 80 -1.69 -6.46 14.01
CA GLN A 80 -2.90 -6.38 14.84
C GLN A 80 -3.55 -5.00 14.73
N ALA A 81 -4.84 -4.95 14.41
CA ALA A 81 -5.63 -3.72 14.32
C ALA A 81 -7.09 -3.96 14.77
N SER A 82 -7.81 -2.89 15.08
CA SER A 82 -9.25 -3.01 15.35
C SER A 82 -10.00 -3.55 14.12
N PRO A 83 -11.10 -4.32 14.28
CA PRO A 83 -11.94 -4.75 13.16
C PRO A 83 -12.43 -3.57 12.29
N ASN A 84 -12.71 -2.42 12.91
CA ASN A 84 -13.16 -1.21 12.23
C ASN A 84 -12.00 -0.25 11.89
N HIS A 85 -10.76 -0.77 11.84
CA HIS A 85 -9.59 0.07 11.57
C HIS A 85 -9.59 0.57 10.12
N ARG A 86 -9.19 1.82 9.92
CA ARG A 86 -9.10 2.47 8.61
C ARG A 86 -8.27 1.72 7.56
N LEU A 87 -7.22 1.00 8.00
CA LEU A 87 -6.36 0.16 7.15
C LEU A 87 -7.02 -1.16 6.73
N ARG A 88 -8.24 -1.42 7.19
CA ARG A 88 -9.05 -2.54 6.71
C ARG A 88 -10.07 -2.01 5.73
N ALA A 89 -9.64 -1.88 4.48
CA ALA A 89 -10.57 -1.61 3.40
C ALA A 89 -11.46 -2.84 3.19
N GLN A 90 -12.72 -2.60 2.84
CA GLN A 90 -13.65 -3.67 2.50
C GLN A 90 -13.06 -4.53 1.37
N GLY A 91 -13.09 -5.85 1.53
CA GLY A 91 -12.52 -6.82 0.58
C GLY A 91 -11.04 -7.16 0.79
N GLU A 92 -10.35 -6.47 1.70
CA GLU A 92 -8.96 -6.79 2.14
C GLU A 92 -8.94 -7.43 3.54
N GLU A 93 -10.12 -7.80 4.05
CA GLU A 93 -10.23 -8.46 5.34
C GLU A 93 -9.98 -9.96 5.16
N SER A 94 -9.32 -10.57 6.12
CA SER A 94 -9.08 -12.02 6.12
C SER A 94 -9.32 -12.57 7.51
N LEU A 95 -9.96 -13.73 7.56
CA LEU A 95 -10.11 -14.50 8.78
C LEU A 95 -8.90 -15.42 8.92
N TYR A 96 -8.22 -15.32 10.05
CA TYR A 96 -7.09 -16.17 10.39
C TYR A 96 -7.45 -17.07 11.57
N ILE A 97 -7.12 -18.35 11.44
CA ILE A 97 -7.19 -19.34 12.50
C ILE A 97 -5.76 -19.76 12.81
N LEU A 98 -5.31 -19.46 14.02
CA LEU A 98 -3.93 -19.67 14.45
C LEU A 98 -3.88 -20.61 15.64
N ASP A 99 -2.84 -21.42 15.75
CA ASP A 99 -2.51 -22.09 17.01
C ASP A 99 -2.00 -21.08 18.03
N SER A 100 -2.55 -21.11 19.25
CA SER A 100 -2.26 -20.17 20.32
C SER A 100 -0.82 -20.20 20.80
N LYS A 101 -0.14 -21.35 20.67
CA LYS A 101 1.22 -21.55 21.21
C LYS A 101 2.30 -21.30 20.16
N THR A 102 2.08 -21.79 18.95
CA THR A 102 3.09 -21.76 17.89
C THR A 102 2.89 -20.61 16.90
N ASN A 103 1.71 -19.97 16.91
CA ASN A 103 1.25 -19.05 15.87
C ASN A 103 1.31 -19.67 14.46
N GLN A 104 1.17 -21.00 14.36
CA GLN A 104 0.99 -21.67 13.09
C GLN A 104 -0.36 -21.28 12.50
N CYS A 105 -0.37 -20.94 11.21
CA CYS A 105 -1.60 -20.71 10.47
C CYS A 105 -2.24 -22.05 10.15
N VAL A 106 -3.46 -22.25 10.63
CA VAL A 106 -4.24 -23.47 10.42
C VAL A 106 -5.24 -23.27 9.30
N HIS A 107 -5.91 -22.11 9.27
CA HIS A 107 -6.85 -21.74 8.22
C HIS A 107 -6.74 -20.26 7.92
N CYS A 108 -6.79 -19.92 6.63
CA CYS A 108 -6.83 -18.56 6.14
C CYS A 108 -7.90 -18.45 5.06
N GLU A 109 -8.90 -17.60 5.27
CA GLU A 109 -9.91 -17.30 4.25
C GLU A 109 -10.09 -15.78 4.10
N PRO A 110 -9.82 -15.21 2.91
CA PRO A 110 -10.12 -13.82 2.66
C PRO A 110 -11.64 -13.58 2.57
N LEU A 111 -12.10 -12.51 3.18
CA LEU A 111 -13.47 -12.02 3.13
C LEU A 111 -13.67 -11.25 1.82
N GLU A 112 -14.30 -11.92 0.85
CA GLU A 112 -14.67 -11.27 -0.39
C GLU A 112 -15.88 -10.33 -0.20
N LEU A 113 -15.79 -9.14 -0.79
CA LEU A 113 -16.87 -8.16 -0.83
C LEU A 113 -18.10 -8.71 -1.55
N TYR A 114 -17.87 -9.49 -2.61
CA TYR A 114 -18.88 -10.13 -3.44
C TYR A 114 -18.40 -11.50 -3.90
N PRO A 115 -19.17 -12.59 -3.67
CA PRO A 115 -20.40 -12.67 -2.87
C PRO A 115 -20.11 -12.58 -1.37
N GLN A 116 -20.99 -11.92 -0.60
CA GLN A 116 -20.87 -11.86 0.86
C GLN A 116 -21.02 -13.25 1.47
N LYS A 117 -19.92 -13.79 2.02
CA LYS A 117 -19.93 -15.06 2.75
C LYS A 117 -20.22 -14.81 4.23
N ASN A 118 -21.34 -15.35 4.70
CA ASN A 118 -21.72 -15.34 6.12
C ASN A 118 -21.35 -16.62 6.86
N LYS A 119 -20.70 -17.57 6.18
CA LYS A 119 -20.32 -18.87 6.73
C LYS A 119 -18.91 -19.21 6.30
N PHE A 120 -18.13 -19.71 7.24
CA PHE A 120 -16.79 -20.23 6.99
C PHE A 120 -16.82 -21.75 7.17
N LYS A 121 -16.08 -22.45 6.31
CA LYS A 121 -15.87 -23.90 6.43
C LYS A 121 -14.45 -24.09 6.90
N VAL A 122 -14.29 -24.85 7.97
CA VAL A 122 -12.98 -25.20 8.53
C VAL A 122 -12.95 -26.70 8.65
N ASP A 123 -11.85 -27.30 8.19
CA ASP A 123 -11.68 -28.75 8.23
C ASP A 123 -11.42 -29.18 9.69
N ILE A 124 -12.15 -30.21 10.12
CA ILE A 124 -12.19 -30.63 11.54
C ILE A 124 -10.84 -31.24 11.96
N GLU A 125 -10.15 -31.89 11.03
CA GLU A 125 -8.85 -32.55 11.21
C GLU A 125 -7.77 -31.57 11.71
N ALA A 126 -7.90 -30.30 11.32
CA ALA A 126 -7.00 -29.24 11.74
C ALA A 126 -7.12 -28.92 13.25
N PHE A 127 -8.27 -29.19 13.86
CA PHE A 127 -8.49 -29.04 15.32
C PHE A 127 -8.05 -30.27 16.12
N GLU A 128 -7.93 -31.44 15.50
CA GLU A 128 -7.45 -32.65 16.18
C GLU A 128 -5.94 -32.56 16.47
N SER A 129 -5.19 -31.94 15.55
CA SER A 129 -3.75 -31.71 15.67
C SER A 129 -3.38 -30.55 16.60
N HIS A 130 -4.29 -29.60 16.85
CA HIS A 130 -4.02 -28.39 17.61
C HIS A 130 -4.97 -28.23 18.82
N PRO A 131 -4.49 -28.43 20.07
CA PRO A 131 -5.35 -28.40 21.25
C PRO A 131 -5.87 -27.01 21.62
N SER A 132 -5.26 -25.93 21.11
CA SER A 132 -5.64 -24.54 21.46
C SER A 132 -5.60 -23.62 20.25
N VAL A 133 -6.77 -23.32 19.70
CA VAL A 133 -6.90 -22.52 18.47
C VAL A 133 -7.50 -21.14 18.76
N GLN A 134 -6.97 -20.10 18.13
CA GLN A 134 -7.46 -18.73 18.16
C GLN A 134 -8.04 -18.34 16.81
N ILE A 135 -9.29 -17.87 16.82
CA ILE A 135 -9.95 -17.31 15.64
C ILE A 135 -9.82 -15.80 15.71
N ARG A 136 -9.14 -15.20 14.72
CA ARG A 136 -8.80 -13.78 14.71
C ARG A 136 -9.33 -13.11 13.45
N ASN A 137 -10.21 -12.13 13.67
CA ASN A 137 -10.66 -11.18 12.68
C ASN A 137 -10.20 -9.75 13.06
N ASP A 138 -9.02 -9.62 13.66
CA ASP A 138 -8.42 -8.35 14.07
C ASP A 138 -7.05 -8.12 13.40
N LEU A 139 -6.73 -8.87 12.35
CA LEU A 139 -5.44 -8.82 11.68
C LEU A 139 -5.54 -8.12 10.34
N VAL A 140 -4.54 -7.30 10.04
CA VAL A 140 -4.29 -6.67 8.74
C VAL A 140 -3.16 -7.42 8.07
N ASP A 141 -3.43 -7.94 6.87
CA ASP A 141 -2.42 -8.59 6.05
C ASP A 141 -1.49 -7.55 5.43
N CYS A 142 -0.22 -7.61 5.79
CA CYS A 142 0.79 -6.68 5.27
C CYS A 142 1.37 -7.17 3.94
N GLN A 143 1.12 -8.44 3.57
CA GLN A 143 1.69 -9.11 2.40
C GLN A 143 3.22 -8.97 2.30
N ILE A 144 3.85 -9.04 3.47
CA ILE A 144 5.28 -9.27 3.64
C ILE A 144 5.42 -10.71 4.11
N ASP A 145 5.99 -11.54 3.24
CA ASP A 145 6.16 -12.96 3.48
C ASP A 145 7.64 -13.32 3.49
N ILE A 146 8.07 -14.07 4.49
CA ILE A 146 9.40 -14.67 4.53
C ILE A 146 9.26 -16.09 4.00
N CYS A 147 9.85 -16.34 2.83
CA CYS A 147 9.71 -17.60 2.10
C CYS A 147 11.04 -18.34 2.04
N THR A 148 10.96 -19.67 2.05
CA THR A 148 12.09 -20.55 1.77
C THR A 148 12.22 -20.82 0.26
N LEU A 149 13.35 -21.42 -0.14
CA LEU A 149 13.61 -21.84 -1.52
C LEU A 149 12.63 -22.88 -2.06
N GLU A 150 11.84 -23.53 -1.20
CA GLU A 150 10.83 -24.49 -1.64
C GLU A 150 9.60 -23.79 -2.25
N VAL A 151 9.32 -22.54 -1.86
CA VAL A 151 8.13 -21.83 -2.32
C VAL A 151 8.10 -21.70 -3.85
N PRO A 152 9.16 -21.22 -4.54
CA PRO A 152 9.14 -21.15 -5.99
C PRO A 152 8.97 -22.51 -6.68
N ALA A 153 9.63 -23.56 -6.18
CA ALA A 153 9.47 -24.91 -6.72
C ALA A 153 8.02 -25.42 -6.61
N LEU A 154 7.35 -25.15 -5.48
CA LEU A 154 5.94 -25.50 -5.28
C LEU A 154 5.00 -24.76 -6.23
N PHE A 155 5.32 -23.52 -6.62
CA PHE A 155 4.58 -22.76 -7.62
C PHE A 155 4.81 -23.31 -9.04
N THR A 156 6.00 -23.83 -9.33
CA THR A 156 6.31 -24.50 -10.60
C THR A 156 5.58 -25.85 -10.71
N GLU A 157 5.53 -26.63 -9.63
CA GLU A 157 4.79 -27.89 -9.57
C GLU A 157 3.27 -27.68 -9.69
N ASN A 158 2.74 -26.62 -9.07
CA ASN A 158 1.32 -26.29 -9.09
C ASN A 158 1.05 -25.06 -9.96
N PHE A 159 0.82 -25.30 -11.26
CA PHE A 159 0.58 -24.24 -12.26
C PHE A 159 -0.72 -23.44 -12.02
N ASP A 160 -1.65 -23.97 -11.23
CA ASP A 160 -2.94 -23.32 -10.93
C ASP A 160 -2.82 -22.17 -9.92
N TYR A 161 -1.70 -22.06 -9.19
CA TYR A 161 -1.54 -21.01 -8.17
C TYR A 161 -1.23 -19.66 -8.80
N GLN A 162 -2.12 -18.68 -8.64
CA GLN A 162 -1.97 -17.34 -9.22
C GLN A 162 -1.81 -16.28 -8.12
N ASP A 163 -2.60 -16.39 -7.05
CA ASP A 163 -2.55 -15.52 -5.86
C ASP A 163 -1.89 -16.24 -4.67
N ILE A 164 -0.99 -15.55 -3.97
CA ILE A 164 -0.28 -16.06 -2.80
C ILE A 164 -1.23 -16.41 -1.63
N ARG A 165 -2.32 -15.66 -1.44
CA ARG A 165 -3.26 -15.90 -0.33
C ARG A 165 -4.38 -16.86 -0.72
N LYS A 166 -5.03 -16.59 -1.84
CA LYS A 166 -6.24 -17.33 -2.24
C LYS A 166 -5.94 -18.75 -2.68
N ASP A 167 -4.81 -18.94 -3.38
CA ASP A 167 -4.49 -20.22 -4.01
C ASP A 167 -3.38 -20.93 -3.23
N PHE A 168 -2.26 -20.27 -3.00
CA PHE A 168 -1.09 -20.92 -2.39
C PHE A 168 -1.29 -21.23 -0.90
N VAL A 169 -1.56 -20.21 -0.06
CA VAL A 169 -1.80 -20.45 1.39
C VAL A 169 -2.94 -21.42 1.59
N ARG A 170 -4.08 -21.20 0.93
CA ARG A 170 -5.22 -22.10 1.03
C ARG A 170 -4.88 -23.51 0.54
N GLY A 171 -4.21 -23.63 -0.59
CA GLY A 171 -3.80 -24.91 -1.18
C GLY A 171 -2.93 -25.71 -0.24
N ILE A 172 -1.94 -25.08 0.40
CA ILE A 172 -1.07 -25.73 1.38
C ILE A 172 -1.83 -26.16 2.63
N LEU A 173 -2.70 -25.30 3.15
CA LEU A 173 -3.48 -25.60 4.36
C LEU A 173 -4.52 -26.70 4.14
N GLN A 174 -5.03 -26.86 2.92
CA GLN A 174 -6.02 -27.89 2.56
C GLN A 174 -5.36 -29.18 2.05
N SER A 175 -4.07 -29.16 1.69
CA SER A 175 -3.38 -30.32 1.12
C SER A 175 -2.62 -31.08 2.20
N ASP A 176 -3.22 -32.14 2.74
CA ASP A 176 -2.58 -33.01 3.74
C ASP A 176 -1.35 -33.76 3.19
N ILE A 177 -1.22 -33.86 1.87
CA ILE A 177 -0.17 -34.62 1.19
C ILE A 177 1.19 -33.90 1.29
N LEU A 178 1.19 -32.57 1.32
CA LEU A 178 2.44 -31.80 1.26
C LEU A 178 3.11 -31.68 2.63
N GLY A 179 2.33 -31.74 3.71
CA GLY A 179 2.81 -31.69 5.10
C GLY A 179 3.61 -30.43 5.44
N LYS A 180 3.43 -29.34 4.69
CA LYS A 180 4.15 -28.08 4.86
C LYS A 180 3.41 -27.15 5.82
N THR A 181 4.18 -26.39 6.60
CA THR A 181 3.65 -25.52 7.64
C THR A 181 3.90 -24.04 7.31
N ILE A 182 2.89 -23.22 7.59
CA ILE A 182 2.94 -21.76 7.45
C ILE A 182 2.76 -21.15 8.83
N TYR A 183 3.60 -20.18 9.19
CA TYR A 183 3.50 -19.47 10.46
C TYR A 183 3.09 -18.01 10.27
N CYS A 184 2.54 -17.42 11.31
CA CYS A 184 2.27 -15.99 11.37
C CYS A 184 3.13 -15.32 12.44
N HIS A 185 3.63 -14.11 12.14
CA HIS A 185 4.24 -13.22 13.10
C HIS A 185 3.35 -11.98 13.25
N ILE A 186 2.84 -11.73 14.45
CA ILE A 186 1.85 -10.69 14.72
C ILE A 186 2.53 -9.46 15.30
N LEU A 187 2.43 -8.34 14.58
CA LEU A 187 2.99 -7.05 14.96
C LEU A 187 2.01 -6.26 15.84
N SER A 188 2.42 -5.96 17.06
CA SER A 188 1.64 -5.14 18.00
C SER A 188 1.93 -3.64 17.87
N ASN A 189 3.20 -3.23 17.84
CA ASN A 189 3.58 -1.82 18.00
C ASN A 189 4.05 -1.12 16.72
N GLN A 190 4.57 -1.86 15.74
CA GLN A 190 5.12 -1.31 14.50
C GLN A 190 4.04 -1.10 13.45
N TYR A 191 4.26 -0.19 12.51
CA TYR A 191 3.35 0.07 11.39
C TYR A 191 3.75 -0.77 10.18
N ALA A 192 2.75 -1.38 9.53
CA ALA A 192 2.91 -2.06 8.26
C ALA A 192 1.57 -2.02 7.52
N ALA A 193 1.56 -1.52 6.30
CA ALA A 193 0.37 -1.46 5.45
C ALA A 193 0.75 -1.44 3.96
N ARG A 194 -0.14 -2.00 3.13
CA ARG A 194 -0.01 -2.02 1.66
C ARG A 194 -0.96 -1.02 1.01
N ALA A 195 -0.46 -0.23 0.06
CA ALA A 195 -1.26 0.70 -0.72
C ALA A 195 -1.91 0.01 -1.94
N LYS A 196 -2.95 -0.80 -1.72
CA LYS A 196 -3.63 -1.55 -2.80
C LYS A 196 -4.82 -0.80 -3.43
N SER A 197 -5.56 -0.02 -2.64
CA SER A 197 -6.75 0.70 -3.10
C SER A 197 -6.64 2.20 -2.82
N THR A 198 -7.45 3.01 -3.48
CA THR A 198 -7.50 4.47 -3.24
C THR A 198 -7.87 4.83 -1.80
N LYS A 199 -8.72 4.00 -1.16
CA LYS A 199 -9.04 4.13 0.28
C LYS A 199 -7.82 3.83 1.15
N MET A 200 -7.05 2.80 0.80
CA MET A 200 -5.80 2.47 1.50
C MET A 200 -4.75 3.55 1.29
N TYR A 201 -4.67 4.14 0.11
CA TYR A 201 -3.82 5.29 -0.15
C TYR A 201 -4.19 6.47 0.76
N ASP A 202 -5.47 6.86 0.82
CA ASP A 202 -5.94 7.93 1.73
C ASP A 202 -5.60 7.63 3.20
N ALA A 203 -5.77 6.36 3.59
CA ALA A 203 -5.47 5.90 4.94
C ALA A 203 -3.99 6.01 5.29
N ILE A 204 -3.14 5.43 4.45
CA ILE A 204 -1.70 5.35 4.67
C ILE A 204 -1.07 6.73 4.60
N THR A 205 -1.48 7.59 3.66
CA THR A 205 -0.96 8.97 3.59
C THR A 205 -1.26 9.74 4.88
N LYS A 206 -2.46 9.62 5.42
CA LYS A 206 -2.80 10.22 6.71
C LYS A 206 -2.02 9.61 7.88
N ASP A 207 -1.74 8.32 7.87
CA ASP A 207 -0.90 7.65 8.86
C ASP A 207 0.55 8.15 8.82
N VAL A 208 1.11 8.33 7.61
CA VAL A 208 2.45 8.89 7.38
C VAL A 208 2.53 10.33 7.86
N ILE A 209 1.54 11.18 7.52
CA ILE A 209 1.45 12.57 8.00
C ILE A 209 1.40 12.63 9.54
N SER A 210 0.63 11.73 10.14
CA SER A 210 0.50 11.58 11.59
C SER A 210 1.70 10.87 12.26
N ARG A 211 2.77 10.57 11.51
CA ARG A 211 4.04 9.99 12.01
C ARG A 211 3.94 8.57 12.59
N TRP A 212 2.94 7.79 12.18
CA TRP A 212 2.87 6.37 12.57
C TRP A 212 4.03 5.55 11.99
N THR A 213 4.60 6.01 10.88
CA THR A 213 5.68 5.36 10.13
C THR A 213 7.08 5.82 10.52
N PHE A 214 7.25 6.55 11.63
CA PHE A 214 8.56 7.04 12.06
C PHE A 214 9.61 5.90 12.09
N PRO A 215 10.82 6.08 11.52
CA PRO A 215 11.43 7.32 11.02
C PRO A 215 11.12 7.69 9.56
N LEU A 216 10.31 6.91 8.84
CA LEU A 216 9.91 7.17 7.45
C LEU A 216 8.80 8.22 7.40
N THR A 217 9.17 9.48 7.61
CA THR A 217 8.28 10.64 7.58
C THR A 217 8.84 11.70 6.63
N PRO A 218 8.00 12.61 6.08
CA PRO A 218 8.45 13.57 5.07
C PRO A 218 9.63 14.44 5.52
N ASP A 219 9.70 14.76 6.82
CA ASP A 219 10.80 15.54 7.42
C ASP A 219 12.15 14.81 7.47
N SER A 220 12.17 13.49 7.28
CA SER A 220 13.41 12.73 7.19
C SER A 220 14.14 12.93 5.86
N ASN A 221 13.52 13.60 4.87
CA ASN A 221 14.13 14.04 3.61
C ASN A 221 15.00 12.95 2.95
N ILE A 222 14.43 11.75 2.83
CA ILE A 222 15.14 10.56 2.33
C ILE A 222 15.51 10.72 0.85
N GLN A 223 14.67 11.42 0.10
CA GLN A 223 14.88 11.72 -1.31
C GLN A 223 15.79 12.94 -1.47
N GLN A 224 16.84 12.85 -2.30
CA GLN A 224 17.68 14.01 -2.58
C GLN A 224 16.88 15.04 -3.37
N GLY A 225 16.83 16.28 -2.86
CA GLY A 225 16.09 17.41 -3.42
C GLY A 225 15.04 17.96 -2.45
N ASP A 226 14.53 17.10 -1.57
CA ASP A 226 13.42 17.44 -0.68
C ASP A 226 13.95 18.04 0.63
N ASN A 227 13.38 19.18 1.06
CA ASN A 227 13.77 19.88 2.29
C ASN A 227 12.56 20.23 3.15
N TYR A 228 11.74 19.23 3.45
CA TYR A 228 10.57 19.38 4.30
C TYR A 228 10.94 19.74 5.73
N ARG A 229 10.25 20.75 6.26
CA ARG A 229 10.26 21.13 7.68
C ARG A 229 8.90 20.85 8.31
N HIS A 230 8.92 20.12 9.42
CA HIS A 230 7.72 19.86 10.21
C HIS A 230 7.36 21.06 11.09
N SER A 231 6.10 21.47 11.04
CA SER A 231 5.49 22.52 11.85
C SER A 231 4.37 21.95 12.72
N ARG A 232 3.84 22.74 13.67
CA ARG A 232 2.68 22.33 14.47
C ARG A 232 1.48 21.97 13.58
N ASN A 233 0.55 21.16 14.09
CA ASN A 233 -0.61 20.61 13.38
C ASN A 233 -0.26 19.62 12.26
N GLN A 234 0.90 18.96 12.31
CA GLN A 234 1.33 17.98 11.31
C GLN A 234 1.43 18.59 9.91
N ILE A 235 1.93 19.83 9.84
CA ILE A 235 2.12 20.55 8.58
C ILE A 235 3.57 20.38 8.15
N TYR A 236 3.78 19.88 6.94
CA TYR A 236 5.09 19.71 6.30
C TYR A 236 5.18 20.69 5.13
N LYS A 237 6.22 21.51 5.13
CA LYS A 237 6.48 22.48 4.06
C LYS A 237 7.92 22.40 3.61
N ASP A 238 8.14 22.43 2.31
CA ASP A 238 9.47 22.65 1.77
C ASP A 238 9.92 24.12 2.01
N GLN A 239 11.24 24.37 1.93
CA GLN A 239 11.81 25.70 2.13
C GLN A 239 11.52 26.68 0.98
N THR A 240 11.27 26.15 -0.21
CA THR A 240 11.05 26.93 -1.44
C THR A 240 9.59 27.37 -1.63
N VAL A 241 8.68 26.93 -0.77
CA VAL A 241 7.24 27.22 -0.86
C VAL A 241 6.97 28.71 -0.64
N ILE A 242 6.17 29.29 -1.55
CA ILE A 242 5.70 30.67 -1.45
C ILE A 242 4.23 30.64 -1.00
N LEU A 243 3.98 31.14 0.19
CA LEU A 243 2.64 31.22 0.79
C LEU A 243 2.21 32.69 0.89
N ALA A 244 1.08 33.03 0.29
CA ALA A 244 0.49 34.36 0.44
C ALA A 244 0.11 34.66 1.90
N ARG A 245 0.10 35.94 2.29
CA ARG A 245 -0.08 36.37 3.70
C ARG A 245 -1.41 35.91 4.30
N SER A 246 -2.47 35.89 3.50
CA SER A 246 -3.84 35.52 3.92
C SER A 246 -4.13 34.02 3.78
N ALA A 247 -3.24 33.24 3.16
CA ALA A 247 -3.40 31.80 2.98
C ALA A 247 -3.27 31.05 4.30
N LYS A 248 -4.11 30.03 4.49
CA LYS A 248 -4.18 29.26 5.75
C LYS A 248 -3.99 27.77 5.51
N LEU A 249 -2.92 27.24 6.07
CA LEU A 249 -2.70 25.80 6.22
C LEU A 249 -3.24 25.38 7.60
N ILE A 250 -4.25 24.50 7.62
CA ILE A 250 -5.01 24.21 8.85
C ILE A 250 -4.35 23.07 9.65
N GLU A 251 -4.44 21.84 9.13
CA GLU A 251 -3.89 20.64 9.76
C GLU A 251 -3.59 19.57 8.72
N LYS A 252 -2.61 18.69 9.02
CA LYS A 252 -2.27 17.52 8.21
C LYS A 252 -2.07 17.85 6.74
N VAL A 253 -1.25 18.86 6.48
CA VAL A 253 -0.95 19.34 5.12
C VAL A 253 0.50 19.07 4.77
N ILE A 254 0.74 18.56 3.57
CA ILE A 254 2.08 18.51 2.97
C ILE A 254 2.10 19.47 1.77
N VAL A 255 3.12 20.32 1.67
CA VAL A 255 3.33 21.21 0.52
C VAL A 255 4.74 20.98 -0.04
N GLY A 256 4.81 20.48 -1.28
CA GLY A 256 6.04 20.20 -2.00
C GLY A 256 6.80 21.46 -2.45
N ALA A 257 8.02 21.26 -2.93
CA ALA A 257 8.93 22.33 -3.35
C ALA A 257 8.39 23.14 -4.54
N ASN A 258 8.78 24.41 -4.63
CA ASN A 258 8.40 25.37 -5.68
C ASN A 258 6.90 25.53 -5.88
N THR A 259 6.10 25.29 -4.84
CA THR A 259 4.66 25.48 -4.89
C THR A 259 4.27 26.87 -4.40
N GLU A 260 3.36 27.51 -5.14
CA GLU A 260 2.82 28.84 -4.85
C GLU A 260 1.35 28.72 -4.43
N ILE A 261 0.99 29.38 -3.33
CA ILE A 261 -0.38 29.40 -2.80
C ILE A 261 -0.87 30.84 -2.68
N GLY A 262 -1.93 31.14 -3.41
CA GLY A 262 -2.60 32.44 -3.50
C GLY A 262 -3.34 32.88 -2.24
N GLU A 263 -3.86 34.10 -2.28
CA GLU A 263 -4.52 34.77 -1.17
C GLU A 263 -5.83 34.11 -0.78
N ASN A 264 -6.17 34.17 0.53
CA ASN A 264 -7.40 33.64 1.12
C ASN A 264 -7.66 32.13 0.93
N SER A 265 -6.72 31.40 0.34
CA SER A 265 -6.83 29.96 0.11
C SER A 265 -6.71 29.17 1.43
N ARG A 266 -7.47 28.09 1.54
CA ARG A 266 -7.56 27.24 2.73
C ARG A 266 -7.30 25.79 2.39
N ILE A 267 -6.30 25.20 3.03
CA ILE A 267 -5.91 23.81 2.77
C ILE A 267 -5.97 23.02 4.09
N SER A 268 -6.65 21.87 4.08
CA SER A 268 -6.74 20.96 5.23
C SER A 268 -6.70 19.49 4.83
N ASN A 269 -6.06 18.66 5.65
CA ASN A 269 -6.01 17.20 5.49
C ASN A 269 -5.62 16.75 4.06
N SER A 270 -4.75 17.49 3.38
CA SER A 270 -4.48 17.36 1.95
C SER A 270 -2.99 17.36 1.66
N THR A 271 -2.58 16.73 0.57
CA THR A 271 -1.18 16.77 0.10
C THR A 271 -1.09 17.52 -1.22
N ILE A 272 -0.10 18.39 -1.33
CA ILE A 272 0.22 19.14 -2.55
C ILE A 272 1.63 18.76 -2.98
N GLY A 273 1.78 18.35 -4.23
CA GLY A 273 3.04 17.98 -4.84
C GLY A 273 3.98 19.16 -5.09
N HIS A 274 4.97 18.91 -5.93
CA HIS A 274 6.00 19.87 -6.33
C HIS A 274 5.52 20.73 -7.51
N ASN A 275 6.07 21.94 -7.64
CA ASN A 275 5.82 22.88 -8.73
C ASN A 275 4.33 23.19 -8.98
N CYS A 276 3.51 23.15 -7.93
CA CYS A 276 2.09 23.44 -8.06
C CYS A 276 1.80 24.94 -7.97
N LYS A 277 0.77 25.39 -8.67
CA LYS A 277 0.27 26.76 -8.55
C LYS A 277 -1.17 26.73 -8.10
N ILE A 278 -1.44 27.32 -6.94
CA ILE A 278 -2.78 27.41 -6.37
C ILE A 278 -3.17 28.89 -6.35
N GLY A 279 -4.25 29.23 -7.04
CA GLY A 279 -4.79 30.58 -7.16
C GLY A 279 -5.41 31.11 -5.87
N ASP A 280 -6.14 32.21 -6.02
CA ASP A 280 -6.77 32.92 -4.90
C ASP A 280 -8.14 32.32 -4.54
N ASN A 281 -8.54 32.43 -3.27
CA ASN A 281 -9.82 31.91 -2.74
C ASN A 281 -10.06 30.41 -2.99
N VAL A 282 -9.01 29.60 -3.04
CA VAL A 282 -9.13 28.16 -3.29
C VAL A 282 -9.32 27.39 -1.99
N VAL A 283 -10.25 26.43 -1.97
CA VAL A 283 -10.51 25.55 -0.82
C VAL A 283 -10.15 24.11 -1.18
N ILE A 284 -9.20 23.52 -0.45
CA ILE A 284 -8.75 22.14 -0.68
C ILE A 284 -8.88 21.36 0.63
N GLU A 285 -9.73 20.33 0.63
CA GLU A 285 -10.00 19.52 1.82
C GLU A 285 -9.99 18.02 1.51
N ASN A 286 -9.24 17.25 2.30
CA ASN A 286 -9.10 15.78 2.14
C ASN A 286 -8.65 15.33 0.73
N SER A 287 -7.92 16.17 0.01
CA SER A 287 -7.58 15.96 -1.40
C SER A 287 -6.10 15.72 -1.62
N TYR A 288 -5.78 15.08 -2.74
CA TYR A 288 -4.42 14.69 -3.11
C TYR A 288 -4.09 15.31 -4.46
N ILE A 289 -3.22 16.31 -4.44
CA ILE A 289 -2.73 17.04 -5.61
C ILE A 289 -1.28 16.60 -5.86
N TRP A 290 -1.01 16.07 -7.04
CA TRP A 290 0.33 15.60 -7.46
C TRP A 290 1.17 16.73 -8.04
N ASP A 291 2.29 16.41 -8.69
CA ASP A 291 3.25 17.43 -9.14
C ASP A 291 2.79 18.14 -10.42
N ASP A 292 3.27 19.37 -10.62
CA ASP A 292 3.03 20.20 -11.81
C ASP A 292 1.53 20.51 -12.06
N VAL A 293 0.72 20.60 -10.99
CA VAL A 293 -0.71 20.92 -11.08
C VAL A 293 -0.95 22.42 -10.94
N THR A 294 -1.78 22.97 -11.82
CA THR A 294 -2.26 24.36 -11.73
C THR A 294 -3.74 24.38 -11.38
N ILE A 295 -4.08 25.06 -10.29
CA ILE A 295 -5.46 25.30 -9.84
C ILE A 295 -5.65 26.80 -9.82
N GLU A 296 -6.55 27.30 -10.65
CA GLU A 296 -6.86 28.72 -10.75
C GLU A 296 -7.74 29.20 -9.56
N SER A 297 -8.20 30.44 -9.63
CA SER A 297 -8.91 31.09 -8.53
C SER A 297 -10.36 30.61 -8.36
N ASN A 298 -10.87 30.71 -7.14
CA ASN A 298 -12.24 30.37 -6.74
C ASN A 298 -12.64 28.89 -6.97
N CYS A 299 -11.68 27.97 -6.88
CA CYS A 299 -11.96 26.53 -6.99
C CYS A 299 -12.20 25.88 -5.62
N ASN A 300 -13.01 24.83 -5.60
CA ASN A 300 -13.23 24.00 -4.41
C ASN A 300 -12.94 22.53 -4.73
N ILE A 301 -12.02 21.91 -4.00
CA ILE A 301 -11.59 20.53 -4.22
C ILE A 301 -11.78 19.73 -2.95
N TYR A 302 -12.79 18.87 -2.96
CA TYR A 302 -13.15 18.05 -1.80
C TYR A 302 -12.96 16.57 -2.07
N LYS A 303 -12.16 15.91 -1.23
CA LYS A 303 -11.92 14.45 -1.21
C LYS A 303 -11.63 13.86 -2.60
N SER A 304 -10.72 14.47 -3.33
CA SER A 304 -10.45 14.12 -4.73
C SER A 304 -8.96 13.98 -5.04
N PHE A 305 -8.67 13.29 -6.14
CA PHE A 305 -7.32 13.05 -6.65
C PHE A 305 -7.12 13.88 -7.92
N VAL A 306 -6.03 14.64 -7.96
CA VAL A 306 -5.60 15.43 -9.12
C VAL A 306 -4.18 14.99 -9.49
N ALA A 307 -4.05 14.29 -10.61
CA ALA A 307 -2.79 13.71 -11.06
C ALA A 307 -1.88 14.75 -11.73
N ASN A 308 -0.67 14.33 -12.11
CA ASN A 308 0.36 15.26 -12.59
C ASN A 308 -0.04 16.00 -13.86
N GLY A 309 0.36 17.27 -13.95
CA GLY A 309 0.14 18.11 -15.13
C GLY A 309 -1.31 18.54 -15.35
N ALA A 310 -2.23 18.23 -14.44
CA ALA A 310 -3.62 18.65 -14.58
C ALA A 310 -3.77 20.17 -14.39
N HIS A 311 -4.70 20.77 -15.14
CA HIS A 311 -5.05 22.18 -15.05
C HIS A 311 -6.52 22.34 -14.71
N ILE A 312 -6.81 22.90 -13.54
CA ILE A 312 -8.16 23.21 -13.09
C ILE A 312 -8.36 24.72 -13.27
N TRP A 313 -9.24 25.10 -14.20
CA TRP A 313 -9.56 26.50 -14.49
C TRP A 313 -10.43 27.14 -13.41
N GLU A 314 -10.71 28.45 -13.55
CA GLU A 314 -11.43 29.25 -12.56
C GLU A 314 -12.86 28.77 -12.31
N ASN A 315 -13.36 28.99 -11.09
CA ASN A 315 -14.73 28.68 -10.67
C ASN A 315 -15.12 27.19 -10.84
N VAL A 316 -14.17 26.28 -10.59
CA VAL A 316 -14.41 24.84 -10.69
C VAL A 316 -14.67 24.21 -9.32
N ASP A 317 -15.75 23.44 -9.23
CA ASP A 317 -16.11 22.66 -8.05
C ASP A 317 -15.90 21.17 -8.29
N VAL A 318 -14.91 20.58 -7.62
CA VAL A 318 -14.61 19.15 -7.66
C VAL A 318 -15.20 18.47 -6.42
N LYS A 319 -16.31 17.74 -6.60
CA LYS A 319 -16.99 17.03 -5.51
C LYS A 319 -16.24 15.78 -5.06
N LYS A 320 -16.78 15.06 -4.06
CA LYS A 320 -16.12 13.92 -3.43
C LYS A 320 -15.85 12.76 -4.40
N GLY A 321 -14.67 12.16 -4.24
CA GLY A 321 -14.31 10.91 -4.92
C GLY A 321 -13.94 11.07 -6.39
N CYS A 322 -13.73 12.31 -6.87
CA CYS A 322 -13.30 12.51 -8.24
C CYS A 322 -11.85 12.09 -8.43
N MET A 323 -11.54 11.56 -9.63
CA MET A 323 -10.18 11.24 -10.04
C MET A 323 -9.91 11.93 -11.37
N ILE A 324 -9.06 12.96 -11.33
CA ILE A 324 -8.60 13.71 -12.50
C ILE A 324 -7.24 13.13 -12.89
N SER A 325 -7.18 12.45 -14.03
CA SER A 325 -5.97 11.80 -14.54
C SER A 325 -4.95 12.82 -15.09
N TYR A 326 -3.83 12.31 -15.55
CA TYR A 326 -2.69 13.09 -16.00
C TYR A 326 -3.04 14.04 -17.15
N ASN A 327 -2.51 15.25 -17.11
CA ASN A 327 -2.66 16.29 -18.13
C ASN A 327 -4.11 16.68 -18.46
N VAL A 328 -5.09 16.28 -17.65
CA VAL A 328 -6.50 16.64 -17.87
C VAL A 328 -6.68 18.13 -17.58
N GLU A 329 -7.34 18.82 -18.51
CA GLU A 329 -7.78 20.20 -18.33
C GLU A 329 -9.28 20.24 -18.02
N VAL A 330 -9.65 20.84 -16.90
CA VAL A 330 -11.05 21.04 -16.50
C VAL A 330 -11.41 22.49 -16.75
N GLY A 331 -12.21 22.73 -17.79
CA GLY A 331 -12.62 24.07 -18.22
C GLY A 331 -13.31 24.89 -17.12
N PRO A 332 -13.37 26.22 -17.28
CA PRO A 332 -13.91 27.13 -16.27
C PRO A 332 -15.41 26.91 -16.03
N ASP A 333 -15.89 27.38 -14.89
CA ASP A 333 -17.33 27.37 -14.50
C ASP A 333 -17.97 25.97 -14.53
N THR A 334 -17.18 24.93 -14.23
CA THR A 334 -17.61 23.53 -14.31
C THR A 334 -17.73 22.89 -12.93
N VAL A 335 -18.77 22.08 -12.74
CA VAL A 335 -18.97 21.28 -11.53
C VAL A 335 -18.77 19.80 -11.87
N ILE A 336 -17.80 19.15 -11.24
CA ILE A 336 -17.56 17.72 -11.40
C ILE A 336 -18.37 16.96 -10.35
N ASP A 337 -19.21 16.04 -10.81
CA ASP A 337 -20.04 15.21 -9.94
C ASP A 337 -19.27 14.15 -9.16
N GLU A 338 -19.89 13.64 -8.10
CA GLU A 338 -19.26 12.69 -7.18
C GLU A 338 -18.84 11.40 -7.89
N PHE A 339 -17.65 10.88 -7.56
CA PHE A 339 -17.09 9.63 -8.10
C PHE A 339 -16.80 9.64 -9.61
N THR A 340 -16.76 10.80 -10.26
CA THR A 340 -16.40 10.91 -11.67
C THR A 340 -14.89 10.70 -11.87
N LYS A 341 -14.54 9.92 -12.90
CA LYS A 341 -13.16 9.68 -13.33
C LYS A 341 -12.95 10.32 -14.69
N LEU A 342 -11.99 11.22 -14.80
CA LEU A 342 -11.63 11.89 -16.05
C LEU A 342 -10.26 11.39 -16.50
N THR A 343 -10.17 10.93 -17.75
CA THR A 343 -8.92 10.46 -18.35
C THR A 343 -8.79 10.99 -19.78
N LEU A 344 -7.56 11.31 -20.18
CA LEU A 344 -7.20 11.61 -21.57
C LEU A 344 -6.70 10.37 -22.31
N HIS A 345 -6.49 9.27 -21.60
CA HIS A 345 -6.15 8.00 -22.24
C HIS A 345 -7.40 7.53 -22.98
N GLU A 346 -7.35 7.55 -24.30
CA GLU A 346 -8.30 6.83 -25.14
C GLU A 346 -8.07 5.35 -24.86
N GLU A 347 -9.10 4.62 -24.43
CA GLU A 347 -8.99 3.16 -24.43
C GLU A 347 -8.71 2.76 -25.88
N ASP A 348 -7.59 2.07 -26.13
CA ASP A 348 -7.41 1.39 -27.39
C ASP A 348 -8.60 0.43 -27.51
N GLU A 349 -9.56 0.73 -28.39
CA GLU A 349 -10.63 -0.17 -28.80
C GLU A 349 -10.01 -1.35 -29.58
N ASP A 350 -9.18 -2.15 -28.91
CA ASP A 350 -8.75 -3.45 -29.40
C ASP A 350 -9.80 -4.46 -28.93
N GLY A 351 -10.64 -4.89 -29.89
CA GLY A 351 -11.78 -5.77 -29.70
C GLY A 351 -11.51 -7.27 -29.58
#